data_AF-A0A150VVE8-F1
#
_entry.id   AF-A0A150VVE8-F1
#
_cell.length_a   1.000
_cell.length_b   1.000
_cell.length_c   1.000
_cell.angle_alpha   90.00
_cell.angle_beta   90.00
_cell.angle_gamma   90.00
#
_symmetry.space_group_name_H-M   'P 1'
#
loop_
_entity.id
_entity.type
_entity.pdbx_description
1 polymer ?
#
loop_
_entity_poly.entity_id
_entity_poly.type
_entity_poly.pdbx_seq_one_letter_code
_entity_poly.pdbx_strand_id
1 'polypeptide(L)' 'MFVDTADYVSAIKRRAIELNGTTVSVELSGGKTLVGTLAYVVATDAGGYQMYPDVCTVTVSSKAQTVRLDRVDAIGQG' A
#
# COMPACT_ATOMS: atom_id res chain seq x y z
N MET A 1 22.18 11.68 1.67
CA MET A 1 20.87 11.98 1.08
C MET A 1 19.85 11.20 1.89
N PHE A 2 19.25 11.83 2.90
CA PHE A 2 18.20 11.19 3.68
C PHE A 2 16.95 11.25 2.81
N VAL A 3 16.48 10.10 2.33
CA VAL A 3 15.16 10.02 1.73
C VAL A 3 14.21 10.30 2.88
N ASP A 4 13.58 11.47 2.88
CA ASP A 4 12.58 11.81 3.88
C ASP A 4 11.51 10.73 3.79
N THR A 5 11.30 9.97 4.86
CA THR A 5 10.37 8.84 4.85
C THR A 5 8.96 9.28 4.44
N ALA A 6 8.63 10.59 4.60
CA ALA A 6 7.38 11.17 4.13
C ALA A 6 7.29 11.25 2.60
N ASP A 7 8.38 11.57 1.89
CA ASP A 7 8.41 11.57 0.41
C ASP A 7 8.22 10.17 -0.15
N TYR A 8 8.86 9.19 0.50
CA TYR A 8 8.78 7.78 0.11
C TYR A 8 7.35 7.24 0.22
N VAL A 9 6.71 7.39 1.39
CA VAL A 9 5.33 6.92 1.62
C VAL A 9 4.35 7.68 0.72
N SER A 10 4.62 8.96 0.41
CA SER A 10 3.79 9.74 -0.52
C SER A 10 3.86 9.22 -1.96
N ALA A 11 5.02 8.77 -2.41
CA ALA A 11 5.18 8.14 -3.73
C ALA A 11 4.43 6.80 -3.82
N ILE A 12 4.57 5.94 -2.81
CA ILE A 12 3.84 4.67 -2.73
C ILE A 12 2.32 4.92 -2.67
N LYS A 13 1.87 5.90 -1.89
CA LYS A 13 0.46 6.30 -1.81
C LYS A 13 -0.09 6.71 -3.18
N ARG A 14 0.60 7.60 -3.89
CA ARG A 14 0.19 8.01 -5.25
C ARG A 14 0.06 6.78 -6.15
N ARG A 15 1.04 5.89 -6.13
CA ARG A 15 1.02 4.66 -6.93
C ARG A 15 -0.12 3.73 -6.56
N ALA A 16 -0.44 3.59 -5.27
CA ALA A 16 -1.53 2.76 -4.80
C ALA A 16 -2.91 3.30 -5.22
N ILE A 17 -3.07 4.62 -5.24
CA ILE A 17 -4.28 5.30 -5.73
C ILE A 17 -4.41 5.10 -7.24
N GLU A 18 -3.33 5.31 -8.00
CA GLU A 18 -3.31 5.12 -9.46
C GLU A 18 -3.67 3.70 -9.88
N LEU A 19 -3.19 2.70 -9.14
CA LEU A 19 -3.36 1.28 -9.44
C LEU A 19 -4.53 0.64 -8.67
N ASN A 20 -5.37 1.45 -8.03
CA ASN A 20 -6.50 0.96 -7.25
C ASN A 20 -7.48 0.17 -8.15
N GLY A 21 -7.81 -1.06 -7.74
CA GLY A 21 -8.65 -1.99 -8.49
C GLY A 21 -7.92 -2.77 -9.58
N THR A 22 -6.61 -2.59 -9.75
CA THR A 22 -5.80 -3.33 -10.73
C THR A 22 -5.00 -4.44 -10.08
N THR A 23 -4.62 -5.44 -10.88
CA THR A 23 -3.66 -6.46 -10.44
C THR A 23 -2.27 -5.84 -10.40
N VAL A 24 -1.60 -5.96 -9.25
CA VAL A 24 -0.27 -5.40 -9.01
C VAL A 24 0.62 -6.41 -8.31
N SER A 25 1.93 -6.18 -8.37
CA SER A 25 2.90 -6.75 -7.45
C SER A 25 3.25 -5.72 -6.37
N VAL A 26 3.04 -6.06 -5.11
CA VAL A 26 3.43 -5.25 -3.95
C VAL A 26 4.62 -5.91 -3.27
N GLU A 27 5.76 -5.23 -3.28
CA GLU A 27 6.94 -5.64 -2.53
C GLU A 27 6.86 -5.06 -1.12
N LEU A 28 7.10 -5.90 -0.12
CA LEU A 28 7.01 -5.53 1.29
C LEU A 28 8.40 -5.49 1.92
N SER A 29 8.55 -4.57 2.87
CA SER A 29 9.74 -4.46 3.71
C SER A 29 9.98 -5.78 4.44
N GLY A 30 11.04 -6.48 4.03
CA GLY A 30 11.32 -7.86 4.45
C GLY A 30 11.36 -8.88 3.30
N GLY A 31 11.24 -8.45 2.04
CA GLY A 31 11.46 -9.29 0.86
C GLY A 31 10.28 -10.19 0.49
N LYS A 32 9.08 -9.91 1.02
CA LYS A 32 7.85 -10.60 0.58
C LYS A 32 7.21 -9.85 -0.57
N THR A 33 6.71 -10.60 -1.56
CA THR A 33 5.93 -10.03 -2.67
C THR A 33 4.51 -10.58 -2.64
N LEU A 34 3.53 -9.68 -2.70
CA LEU A 34 2.11 -10.01 -2.86
C LEU A 34 1.69 -9.68 -4.29
N VAL A 35 1.09 -10.65 -4.99
CA VAL A 35 0.57 -10.43 -6.35
C VAL A 35 -0.94 -10.62 -6.33
N GLY A 36 -1.68 -9.56 -6.63
CA GLY A 36 -3.14 -9.58 -6.54
C GLY A 36 -3.79 -8.24 -6.82
N THR A 37 -5.10 -8.17 -6.65
CA THR A 37 -5.86 -6.94 -6.88
C THR A 37 -5.63 -5.97 -5.72
N LEU A 38 -5.16 -4.76 -6.04
CA LEU A 38 -4.94 -3.70 -5.06
C LEU A 38 -6.23 -2.96 -4.73
N ALA A 39 -6.42 -2.67 -3.45
CA ALA A 39 -7.46 -1.78 -2.95
C ALA A 39 -6.82 -0.78 -1.98
N TYR A 40 -6.70 0.48 -2.38
CA TYR A 40 -6.20 1.54 -1.49
C TYR A 40 -7.30 1.97 -0.51
N VAL A 41 -6.97 2.05 0.78
CA VAL A 41 -7.92 2.41 1.85
C VAL A 41 -7.26 3.41 2.80
N VAL A 42 -7.93 4.54 3.02
CA VAL A 42 -7.51 5.50 4.05
C VAL A 42 -7.87 4.91 5.41
N ALA A 43 -6.89 4.75 6.29
CA ALA A 43 -7.16 4.35 7.66
C ALA A 43 -7.79 5.54 8.40
N THR A 44 -8.96 5.36 9.00
CA THR A 44 -9.61 6.37 9.85
C THR A 44 -9.82 5.79 11.25
N ASP A 45 -9.65 6.62 12.28
CA ASP A 45 -10.02 6.25 13.64
C ASP A 45 -11.55 6.23 13.83
N ALA A 46 -12.00 5.85 15.03
CA ALA A 46 -13.43 5.84 15.38
C ALA A 46 -14.08 7.23 15.33
N GLY A 47 -13.29 8.31 15.35
CA GLY A 47 -13.73 9.70 15.21
C GLY A 47 -13.72 10.22 13.77
N GLY A 48 -13.30 9.41 12.80
CA GLY A 48 -13.19 9.79 11.39
C GLY A 48 -11.91 10.57 11.04
N TYR A 49 -10.94 10.66 11.96
CA TYR A 49 -9.65 11.27 11.67
C TYR A 49 -8.77 10.31 10.90
N GLN A 50 -8.13 10.80 9.83
CA GLN A 50 -7.17 10.02 9.06
C GLN A 50 -5.99 9.63 9.95
N MET A 51 -5.79 8.33 10.11
CA MET A 51 -4.66 7.75 10.83
C MET A 51 -3.48 7.58 9.89
N TYR A 52 -2.31 8.03 10.34
CA TYR A 52 -1.05 7.73 9.67
C TYR A 52 -0.45 6.43 10.24
N PRO A 53 0.10 5.53 9.41
CA PRO A 53 0.11 5.57 7.93
C PRO A 53 -1.16 4.95 7.33
N ASP A 54 -1.47 5.36 6.10
CA ASP A 54 -2.53 4.75 5.29
C ASP A 54 -2.23 3.25 5.04
N VAL A 55 -3.26 2.51 4.61
CA VAL A 55 -3.16 1.08 4.33
C VAL A 55 -3.57 0.77 2.88
N CYS A 56 -3.09 -0.35 2.37
CA CYS A 56 -3.61 -0.96 1.15
C CYS A 56 -4.02 -2.40 1.46
N THR A 57 -5.01 -2.89 0.74
CA THR A 57 -5.44 -4.28 0.79
C THR A 57 -5.10 -4.94 -0.54
N VAL A 58 -4.36 -6.04 -0.51
CA VAL A 58 -4.04 -6.85 -1.69
C VAL A 58 -4.82 -8.13 -1.61
N THR A 59 -5.67 -8.41 -2.60
CA THR A 59 -6.43 -9.66 -2.67
C THR A 59 -5.67 -10.68 -3.50
N VAL A 60 -5.09 -11.68 -2.83
CA VAL A 60 -4.31 -12.77 -3.44
C VAL A 60 -5.14 -14.05 -3.39
N SER A 61 -5.53 -14.60 -4.54
CA SER A 61 -6.29 -15.86 -4.62
C SER A 61 -7.50 -15.92 -3.66
N SER A 62 -8.32 -14.86 -3.65
CA SER A 62 -9.49 -14.67 -2.76
C SER A 62 -9.19 -14.40 -1.27
N LYS A 63 -7.92 -14.23 -0.88
CA LYS A 63 -7.54 -13.79 0.47
C LYS A 63 -7.12 -12.33 0.46
N ALA A 64 -7.87 -11.48 1.18
CA ALA A 64 -7.49 -10.09 1.40
C ALA A 64 -6.38 -9.99 2.44
N GLN A 65 -5.30 -9.29 2.10
CA GLN A 65 -4.21 -8.96 3.01
C GLN A 65 -4.07 -7.45 3.12
N THR A 66 -4.31 -6.91 4.32
CA THR A 66 -4.13 -5.49 4.60
C THR A 66 -2.70 -5.23 5.05
N VAL A 67 -2.04 -4.26 4.42
CA VAL A 67 -0.66 -3.87 4.67
C VAL A 67 -0.58 -2.36 4.81
N ARG A 68 0.26 -1.88 5.72
CA ARG A 68 0.51 -0.45 5.88
C ARG A 68 1.46 0.05 4.79
N LEU A 69 1.23 1.25 4.30
CA LEU A 69 2.07 1.81 3.22
C LEU A 69 3.54 2.02 3.61
N ASP A 70 3.85 2.21 4.90
CA ASP A 70 5.22 2.30 5.40
C ASP A 70 5.98 0.97 5.41
N ARG A 71 5.28 -0.14 5.12
CA ARG A 71 5.85 -1.49 4.98
C ARG A 71 5.87 -1.98 3.54
N VAL A 72 5.50 -1.13 2.60
CA VAL A 72 5.58 -1.41 1.17
C VAL A 72 6.86 -0.77 0.68
N ASP A 73 7.67 -1.54 -0.05
CA ASP A 73 8.94 -1.13 -0.67
C ASP A 73 8.72 -0.68 -2.13
N ALA A 74 7.78 -1.30 -2.86
CA ALA A 74 7.42 -0.94 -4.23
C ALA A 74 6.04 -1.46 -4.63
N ILE A 75 5.41 -0.79 -5.61
CA ILE A 75 4.18 -1.27 -6.28
C ILE A 75 4.42 -1.27 -7.79
N GLY A 76 4.50 -2.47 -8.37
CA GLY A 76 4.65 -2.71 -9.81
C GLY A 76 3.33 -3.10 -10.46
N GLN A 77 3.17 -2.78 -11.74
CA GLN A 77 2.13 -3.41 -12.57
C GLN A 77 2.59 -4.82 -12.94
N GLY A 78 1.70 -5.80 -12.78
CA GLY A 78 1.91 -7.20 -13.14
C GLY A 78 0.90 -7.65 -14.18
#